data_AF-A0A1Y2SIU9-F1
#
_entry.id   AF-A0A1Y2SIU9-F1
#
_cell.length_a   1.000
_cell.length_b   1.000
_cell.length_c   1.000
_cell.angle_alpha   90.00
_cell.angle_beta   90.00
_cell.angle_gamma   90.00
#
_symmetry.space_group_name_H-M   'P 1'
#
loop_
_entity.id
_entity.type
_entity.pdbx_description
1 polymer ?
#
loop_
_entity_poly.entity_id
_entity_poly.type
_entity_poly.pdbx_seq_one_letter_code
_entity_poly.pdbx_strand_id
1 'polypeptide(L)'
;MAAMTKGRETKKFLFKLRHRDSEFGVSEETFNRLMNELSLNQTELVHKALRDLAEKTIPAYEPDDGPLTDTQIETIRKLSPIGHLDLSDIGSPLLGDN
;
A
#
# COMPACT_ATOMS: atom_id res chain seq x y z
N MET A 1 30.31 -10.52 -13.01
CA MET A 1 30.04 -9.90 -11.70
C MET A 1 28.74 -10.48 -11.17
N ALA A 2 28.80 -11.43 -10.23
CA ALA A 2 27.62 -12.08 -9.67
C ALA A 2 27.18 -11.34 -8.40
N ALA A 3 26.03 -10.68 -8.45
CA ALA A 3 25.40 -10.12 -7.25
C ALA A 3 24.84 -11.29 -6.42
N MET A 4 25.51 -11.59 -5.32
CA MET A 4 25.05 -12.54 -4.32
C MET A 4 23.78 -11.99 -3.67
N THR A 5 22.63 -12.59 -3.95
CA THR A 5 21.38 -12.31 -3.24
C THR A 5 21.52 -12.78 -1.79
N LYS A 6 21.86 -11.85 -0.89
CA LYS A 6 21.79 -12.07 0.56
C LYS A 6 20.35 -12.42 0.91
N GLY A 7 20.08 -13.68 1.22
CA GLY A 7 18.76 -14.13 1.68
C GLY A 7 18.28 -13.23 2.81
N ARG A 8 17.03 -12.77 2.76
CA ARG A 8 16.48 -11.92 3.83
C ARG A 8 16.43 -12.74 5.12
N GLU A 9 17.19 -12.31 6.11
CA GLU A 9 17.15 -12.95 7.42
C GLU A 9 15.81 -12.68 8.11
N THR A 10 15.18 -13.74 8.62
CA THR A 10 13.93 -13.63 9.39
C THR A 10 14.23 -13.08 10.77
N LYS A 11 13.74 -11.88 11.08
CA LYS A 11 13.81 -11.29 12.43
C LYS A 11 12.70 -11.89 13.30
N LYS A 12 13.02 -12.19 14.56
CA LYS A 12 12.08 -12.71 15.56
C LYS A 12 11.98 -11.73 16.72
N PHE A 13 10.81 -11.65 17.33
CA PHE A 13 10.58 -10.87 18.55
C PHE A 13 9.69 -11.64 19.52
N LEU A 14 9.80 -11.33 20.82
CA LEU A 14 8.93 -11.90 21.85
C LEU A 14 7.66 -11.07 21.97
N PHE A 15 6.51 -11.74 21.97
CA PHE A 15 5.21 -11.13 22.14
C PHE A 15 4.70 -11.40 23.56
N LYS A 16 4.53 -10.35 24.37
CA LYS A 16 4.06 -10.45 25.75
C LYS A 16 2.60 -10.01 25.85
N LEU A 17 1.73 -10.93 26.27
CA LEU A 17 0.32 -10.66 26.55
C LEU A 17 0.16 -9.80 27.81
N ARG A 18 -0.92 -9.02 27.85
CA ARG A 18 -1.26 -8.18 29.00
C ARG A 18 -2.12 -8.96 29.99
N HIS A 19 -2.20 -8.47 31.22
CA HIS A 19 -3.15 -9.04 32.19
C HIS A 19 -4.60 -8.68 31.83
N ARG A 20 -4.81 -7.47 31.28
CA ARG A 20 -6.12 -6.96 30.87
C ARG A 20 -6.00 -6.30 29.51
N ASP A 21 -7.10 -6.28 28.77
CA ASP A 21 -7.18 -5.60 27.48
C ASP A 21 -6.99 -4.08 27.66
N SER A 22 -6.31 -3.46 26.70
CA SER A 22 -6.09 -2.02 26.63
C SER A 22 -6.00 -1.56 25.16
N GLU A 23 -5.89 -0.25 24.93
CA GLU A 23 -5.75 0.32 23.58
C GLU A 23 -4.58 -0.26 22.77
N PHE A 24 -3.52 -0.72 23.44
CA PHE A 24 -2.30 -1.23 22.81
C PHE A 24 -1.93 -2.65 23.24
N GLY A 25 -2.88 -3.43 23.75
CA GLY A 25 -2.58 -4.78 24.20
C GLY A 25 -3.81 -5.62 24.48
N VAL A 26 -3.66 -6.93 24.29
CA VAL A 26 -4.71 -7.91 24.58
C VAL A 26 -4.28 -8.84 25.70
N SER A 27 -5.27 -9.27 26.47
CA SER A 27 -5.15 -10.29 27.49
C SER A 27 -5.01 -11.67 26.89
N GLU A 28 -4.54 -12.61 27.70
CA GLU A 28 -4.47 -14.02 27.30
C GLU A 28 -5.85 -14.61 26.99
N GLU A 29 -6.88 -14.21 27.73
CA GLU A 29 -8.25 -14.63 27.48
C GLU A 29 -8.71 -14.22 26.08
N THR A 30 -8.55 -12.94 25.73
CA THR A 30 -8.93 -12.40 24.42
C THR A 30 -8.11 -13.04 23.30
N PHE A 31 -6.80 -13.23 23.51
CA PHE A 31 -5.93 -13.87 22.53
C PHE A 31 -6.34 -15.32 22.25
N ASN A 32 -6.65 -16.11 23.29
CA ASN A 32 -7.10 -17.49 23.14
C ASN A 32 -8.47 -17.59 22.47
N ARG A 33 -9.41 -16.68 22.82
CA ARG A 33 -10.71 -16.60 22.15
C ARG A 33 -10.54 -16.33 20.65
N LEU A 34 -9.69 -15.38 20.27
CA LEU A 34 -9.42 -15.07 18.86
C LEU A 34 -8.84 -16.27 18.10
N MET A 35 -7.92 -17.01 18.70
CA MET A 35 -7.38 -18.23 18.08
C MET A 35 -8.48 -19.27 17.82
N ASN A 36 -9.37 -19.49 18.78
CA ASN A 36 -10.45 -20.47 18.66
C ASN A 36 -11.49 -20.05 17.61
N GLU A 37 -11.96 -18.81 17.67
CA GLU A 37 -12.96 -18.28 16.73
C GLU A 37 -12.47 -18.27 15.29
N LEU A 38 -11.19 -17.95 15.08
CA LEU A 38 -10.59 -17.88 13.74
C LEU A 38 -9.94 -19.20 13.31
N SER A 39 -9.89 -20.20 14.19
CA SER A 39 -9.17 -21.47 13.98
C SER A 39 -7.72 -21.26 13.54
N LEU A 40 -7.03 -20.30 14.17
CA LEU A 40 -5.63 -19.93 13.89
C LEU A 40 -4.70 -20.30 15.03
N ASN A 41 -3.44 -20.61 14.71
CA ASN A 41 -2.40 -20.70 15.72
C ASN A 41 -1.87 -19.30 16.14
N GLN A 42 -1.04 -19.26 17.18
CA GLN A 42 -0.50 -18.00 17.73
C GLN A 42 0.22 -17.15 16.67
N THR A 43 1.06 -17.79 15.86
CA THR A 43 1.87 -17.13 14.84
C THR A 43 0.99 -16.58 13.71
N GLU A 44 0.03 -17.38 13.24
CA GLU A 44 -0.93 -16.99 12.22
C GLU A 44 -1.80 -15.82 12.68
N LEU A 45 -2.30 -15.87 13.92
CA LEU A 45 -3.09 -14.79 14.49
C LEU A 45 -2.31 -13.48 14.54
N VAL A 46 -1.05 -13.51 14.99
CA VAL A 46 -0.19 -12.30 15.03
C VAL A 46 0.08 -11.77 13.61
N HIS A 47 0.39 -12.64 12.65
CA HIS A 47 0.59 -12.22 11.26
C HIS A 47 -0.68 -11.63 10.64
N LYS A 48 -1.84 -12.25 10.86
CA LYS A 48 -3.13 -11.78 10.39
C LYS A 48 -3.46 -10.41 10.97
N ALA A 49 -3.31 -10.23 12.29
CA ALA A 49 -3.56 -8.96 12.95
C ALA A 49 -2.64 -7.83 12.42
N LEU A 50 -1.34 -8.11 12.23
CA LEU A 50 -0.40 -7.15 11.67
C LEU A 50 -0.71 -6.81 10.21
N ARG A 51 -1.14 -7.81 9.41
CA ARG A 51 -1.56 -7.59 8.03
C ARG A 51 -2.80 -6.70 7.96
N ASP A 52 -3.80 -6.98 8.80
CA ASP A 52 -5.04 -6.20 8.85
C ASP A 52 -4.77 -4.78 9.35
N LEU A 53 -3.84 -4.58 10.28
CA LEU A 53 -3.42 -3.24 10.73
C LEU A 53 -2.66 -2.49 9.63
N ALA A 54 -1.76 -3.18 8.91
CA ALA A 54 -1.02 -2.60 7.79
C ALA A 54 -1.98 -2.12 6.69
N GLU A 55 -2.97 -2.94 6.32
CA GLU A 55 -3.96 -2.56 5.31
C GLU A 55 -4.78 -1.33 5.70
N LYS A 56 -5.07 -1.15 7.00
CA LYS A 56 -5.81 0.01 7.51
C LYS A 56 -4.97 1.27 7.66
N THR A 57 -3.66 1.13 7.87
CA THR A 57 -2.80 2.23 8.33
C THR A 57 -1.81 2.68 7.26
N ILE A 58 -1.35 1.76 6.41
CA ILE A 58 -0.34 2.02 5.39
C ILE A 58 -1.08 2.24 4.06
N PRO A 59 -1.03 3.46 3.50
CA PRO A 59 -1.59 3.73 2.18
C PRO A 59 -1.05 2.73 1.14
N ALA A 60 -1.93 2.20 0.29
CA ALA A 60 -1.52 1.28 -0.77
C ALA A 60 -0.61 1.95 -1.83
N TYR A 61 -0.66 3.28 -1.90
CA TYR A 61 0.13 4.12 -2.78
C TYR A 61 0.67 5.32 -1.99
N GLU A 62 1.79 5.88 -2.43
CA GLU A 62 2.21 7.17 -1.89
C GLU A 62 1.11 8.21 -2.13
N PRO A 63 0.91 9.14 -1.18
CA PRO A 63 0.04 10.29 -1.43
C PRO A 63 0.45 10.91 -2.76
N ASP A 64 -0.51 11.10 -3.67
CA ASP A 64 -0.26 11.79 -4.93
C ASP A 64 0.36 13.16 -4.64
N ASP A 65 1.35 13.58 -5.43
CA ASP A 65 2.03 14.88 -5.30
C ASP A 65 1.09 16.07 -5.58
N GLY A 66 -0.19 15.80 -5.77
CA GLY A 66 -1.23 16.75 -6.12
C GLY A 66 -1.21 17.07 -7.61
N PRO A 67 -2.06 18.01 -8.06
CA PRO A 67 -2.04 18.46 -9.43
C PRO A 67 -0.66 19.03 -9.80
N LEU A 68 -0.20 18.75 -11.03
CA LEU A 68 1.06 19.28 -11.55
C LEU A 68 1.12 20.80 -11.38
N THR A 69 2.27 21.32 -10.94
CA THR A 69 2.50 22.75 -10.86
C THR A 69 2.58 23.36 -12.26
N ASP A 70 2.28 24.65 -12.39
CA ASP A 70 2.37 25.37 -13.67
C ASP A 70 3.76 25.21 -14.33
N THR A 71 4.82 25.19 -13.52
CA THR A 71 6.20 24.98 -13.97
C THR A 71 6.45 23.57 -14.51
N GLN A 72 5.83 22.54 -13.92
CA GLN A 72 5.89 21.18 -14.42
C GLN A 72 5.10 21.05 -15.72
N ILE A 73 3.92 21.68 -15.81
CA ILE A 73 3.11 21.71 -17.03
C ILE A 73 3.87 22.38 -18.18
N GLU A 74 4.52 23.51 -17.93
CA GLU A 74 5.37 24.16 -18.95
C GLU A 74 6.54 23.31 -19.39
N THR A 75 7.17 22.60 -18.46
CA THR A 75 8.28 21.68 -18.75
C THR A 75 7.81 20.52 -19.63
N ILE A 76 6.66 19.93 -19.30
CA ILE A 76 6.03 18.88 -20.11
C ILE A 76 5.68 19.40 -21.51
N ARG A 77 5.11 20.61 -21.63
CA ARG A 77 4.81 21.22 -22.94
C ARG A 77 6.06 21.44 -23.80
N LYS A 78 7.18 21.83 -23.18
CA LYS A 78 8.47 22.02 -23.87
C LYS A 78 9.11 20.71 -24.31
N LEU A 79 8.98 19.66 -23.50
CA LEU A 79 9.60 18.34 -23.77
C LEU A 79 8.71 17.43 -24.62
N SER A 80 7.41 17.70 -24.67
CA SER A 80 6.49 16.93 -25.49
C SER A 80 6.70 17.26 -26.97
N PRO A 81 7.00 16.27 -27.82
CA PRO A 81 7.08 16.47 -29.27
C PRO A 81 5.71 16.80 -29.90
N ILE A 82 4.64 16.71 -29.11
CA ILE A 82 3.23 16.91 -29.45
C ILE A 82 2.76 18.33 -29.04
N GLY A 83 3.66 19.31 -28.90
CA GLY A 83 3.34 20.67 -28.44
C GLY A 83 2.34 21.48 -29.30
N HIS A 84 1.88 20.93 -30.43
CA HIS A 84 0.97 21.57 -31.37
C HIS A 84 -0.01 20.56 -31.99
N LEU A 85 -0.73 19.79 -31.17
CA LEU A 85 -1.95 19.12 -31.61
C LEU A 85 -3.13 19.96 -31.13
N ASP A 86 -3.83 20.58 -32.08
CA ASP A 86 -5.17 21.12 -31.84
C ASP A 86 -6.14 19.93 -31.69
N LEU A 87 -7.26 20.11 -31.01
CA LEU A 87 -8.33 19.11 -30.92
C LEU A 87 -8.84 18.68 -32.31
N SER A 88 -8.60 19.49 -33.34
CA SER A 88 -8.83 19.15 -34.75
C SER A 88 -7.83 18.15 -35.34
N ASP A 89 -6.61 18.04 -34.79
CA ASP A 89 -5.55 17.14 -35.28
C ASP A 89 -5.65 15.74 -34.67
N ILE A 90 -6.31 15.62 -33.51
CA ILE A 90 -6.70 14.35 -32.92
C ILE A 90 -7.99 13.93 -33.63
N GLY A 91 -7.86 13.38 -34.84
CA GLY A 91 -8.99 12.83 -35.60
C GLY A 91 -9.80 11.95 -34.67
N SER A 92 -11.00 12.42 -34.29
CA SER A 92 -11.79 11.83 -33.22
C SER A 92 -12.21 10.43 -33.62
N PRO A 93 -11.66 9.34 -33.06
CA PRO A 93 -12.11 7.99 -33.38
C PRO A 93 -13.40 7.65 -32.61
N LEU A 94 -13.77 8.50 -31.64
CA LEU A 94 -14.83 8.22 -30.65
C LEU A 94 -16.08 9.08 -30.83
N LEU A 95 -16.07 10.03 -31.77
CA LEU A 95 -17.27 10.75 -32.19
C LEU A 95 -17.55 10.28 -33.62
N GLY A 96 -18.30 9.19 -33.73
CA GLY A 96 -18.76 8.70 -35.02
C GLY A 96 -19.56 9.80 -35.73
N ASP A 97 -19.24 10.00 -37.01
CA ASP A 97 -20.03 10.81 -37.92
C ASP A 97 -21.48 10.29 -37.94
N ASN A 98 -22.42 11.19 -37.67
CA ASN A 98 -23.86 10.94 -37.87
C ASN A 98 -24.26 11.37 -39.28
#